data_AF-A0A7V8BZ47-F1
#
_entry.id   AF-A0A7V8BZ47-F1
#
_cell.length_a   1.000
_cell.length_b   1.000
_cell.length_c   1.000
_cell.angle_alpha   90.00
_cell.angle_beta   90.00
_cell.angle_gamma   90.00
#
_symmetry.space_group_name_H-M   'P 1'
#
loop_
_entity.id
_entity.type
_entity.pdbx_description
1 polymer ?
#
loop_
_entity_poly.entity_id
_entity_poly.type
_entity_poly.pdbx_seq_one_letter_code
_entity_poly.pdbx_strand_id
1 'polypeptide(L)'
;MNAKSILALAGLLCCTTAAAQGFRPPPFIGGVPGRAQMQAIEMQRHQARTLLYREALEEIRRNPKVVDVRECTSADDDTSLCLPKALSGGVPEAVAGRPTARRIALLIGNFSYPAPIPPLETPPHDVDRIAAALGLKLGFEVRVLKNATKADLVRAVAALAREAEPADSVFVYYAGHGYLMDDTNMGYWIPIDGSVKTAAQWISNTDISKLLGAIPARQLMLVSDSCFSGTLAREQAMAAGAPSRQEVLRRRSVLVLSSGGEEPVSDEGKEGHSIFAWHFLRSLDRLGGTAVGADVYRVVRKGVSDDFPQQPQYGAVVSAGHEPGGEYLFEARAR
;
A
#
# COMPACT_ATOMS: atom_id res chain seq x y z
N MET A 1 35.74 54.23 -29.65
CA MET A 1 35.88 53.27 -30.77
C MET A 1 36.84 52.16 -30.35
N ASN A 2 36.34 50.91 -30.33
CA ASN A 2 36.97 49.57 -30.27
C ASN A 2 38.11 49.29 -29.27
N ALA A 3 37.98 48.40 -28.27
CA ALA A 3 37.71 46.96 -28.24
C ALA A 3 38.89 46.06 -28.68
N LYS A 4 39.52 45.36 -27.72
CA LYS A 4 39.60 43.87 -27.66
C LYS A 4 40.50 43.35 -26.52
N SER A 5 39.84 42.57 -25.66
CA SER A 5 40.21 41.50 -24.73
C SER A 5 41.62 40.89 -24.73
N ILE A 6 42.19 40.69 -23.53
CA ILE A 6 42.99 39.50 -23.16
C ILE A 6 42.61 39.07 -21.73
N LEU A 7 42.29 37.78 -21.61
CA LEU A 7 41.94 37.03 -20.41
C LEU A 7 43.21 36.57 -19.68
N ALA A 8 43.25 36.61 -18.34
CA ALA A 8 44.19 35.77 -17.57
C ALA A 8 43.57 35.35 -16.22
N LEU A 9 43.53 34.03 -16.08
CA LEU A 9 43.09 33.21 -14.94
C LEU A 9 43.81 33.58 -13.63
N ALA A 10 43.05 33.71 -12.55
CA ALA A 10 43.53 33.46 -11.18
C ALA A 10 42.45 32.66 -10.45
N GLY A 11 42.80 31.42 -10.09
CA GLY A 11 41.90 30.49 -9.42
C GLY A 11 41.71 30.79 -7.94
N LEU A 12 40.64 30.23 -7.40
CA LEU A 12 40.55 29.89 -5.99
C LEU A 12 39.84 28.54 -5.88
N LEU A 13 40.59 27.52 -5.47
CA LEU A 13 40.04 26.35 -4.80
C LEU A 13 39.43 26.83 -3.47
N CYS A 14 38.16 26.54 -3.24
CA CYS A 14 37.65 26.37 -1.89
C CYS A 14 36.52 25.34 -1.87
N CYS A 15 36.71 24.31 -1.04
CA CYS A 15 35.74 23.27 -0.74
C CYS A 15 34.40 23.84 -0.25
N THR A 16 33.30 23.27 -0.74
CA THR A 16 32.15 22.96 0.12
C THR A 16 31.58 21.62 -0.29
N THR A 17 31.69 20.65 0.61
CA THR A 17 30.93 19.40 0.61
C THR A 17 29.44 19.73 0.54
N ALA A 18 28.80 19.43 -0.58
CA ALA A 18 27.35 19.49 -0.70
C ALA A 18 26.75 18.37 0.17
N ALA A 19 26.41 18.71 1.41
CA ALA A 19 25.57 17.87 2.25
C ALA A 19 24.24 17.63 1.54
N ALA A 20 23.76 16.38 1.60
CA ALA A 20 22.47 15.96 1.10
C ALA A 20 21.33 16.74 1.79
N GLN A 21 21.00 17.91 1.26
CA GLN A 21 19.76 18.59 1.54
C GLN A 21 18.71 17.96 0.63
N GLY A 22 17.73 17.28 1.23
CA GLY A 22 16.60 16.71 0.51
C GLY A 22 16.00 17.76 -0.42
N PHE A 23 15.84 17.38 -1.68
CA PHE A 23 15.27 18.23 -2.72
C PHE A 23 13.79 18.45 -2.39
N ARG A 24 13.48 19.44 -1.55
CA ARG A 24 12.13 19.96 -1.36
C ARG A 24 11.87 20.98 -2.49
N PRO A 25 10.99 20.69 -3.46
CA PRO A 25 10.63 21.68 -4.46
C PRO A 25 9.96 22.89 -3.78
N PRO A 26 10.10 24.11 -4.33
CA PRO A 26 9.48 25.30 -3.77
C PRO A 26 7.95 25.18 -3.79
N PRO A 27 7.24 25.76 -2.79
CA PRO A 27 5.79 25.82 -2.81
C PRO A 27 5.29 26.59 -4.05
N PHE A 28 4.19 26.13 -4.64
CA PHE A 28 3.65 26.66 -5.90
C PHE A 28 3.18 28.12 -5.77
N ILE A 29 4.01 29.06 -6.24
CA ILE A 29 3.62 30.45 -6.47
C ILE A 29 2.86 30.51 -7.81
N GLY A 30 1.62 30.04 -7.89
CA GLY A 30 0.88 30.09 -9.16
C GLY A 30 -0.45 29.35 -9.32
N GLY A 31 -1.04 28.78 -8.26
CA GLY A 31 -2.26 27.97 -8.37
C GLY A 31 -1.97 26.50 -8.73
N VAL A 32 -3.03 25.70 -8.84
CA VAL A 32 -2.94 24.25 -9.08
C VAL A 32 -2.31 23.98 -10.46
N PRO A 33 -1.19 23.24 -10.55
CA PRO A 33 -0.56 22.93 -11.83
C PRO A 33 -1.51 22.20 -12.77
N GLY A 34 -1.43 22.49 -14.07
CA GLY A 34 -2.18 21.75 -15.07
C GLY A 34 -1.76 20.26 -15.12
N ARG A 35 -2.62 19.37 -15.60
CA ARG A 35 -2.35 17.91 -15.67
C ARG A 35 -0.98 17.55 -16.26
N ALA A 36 -0.56 18.22 -17.34
CA ALA A 36 0.73 17.99 -17.98
C ALA A 36 1.93 18.40 -17.10
N GLN A 37 1.79 19.49 -16.32
CA GLN A 37 2.84 19.92 -15.38
C GLN A 37 2.94 18.95 -14.20
N MET A 38 1.80 18.47 -13.70
CA MET A 38 1.79 17.42 -12.69
C MET A 38 2.55 16.19 -13.21
N GLN A 39 2.16 15.61 -14.36
CA GLN A 39 2.85 14.46 -14.95
C GLN A 39 4.37 14.64 -15.10
N ALA A 40 4.84 15.84 -15.47
CA ALA A 40 6.27 16.13 -15.55
C ALA A 40 6.96 16.09 -14.19
N ILE A 41 6.35 16.67 -13.14
CA ILE A 41 6.85 16.60 -11.76
C ILE A 41 6.90 15.15 -11.27
N GLU A 42 5.90 14.35 -11.62
CA GLU A 42 5.83 12.93 -11.27
C GLU A 42 6.97 12.14 -11.89
N MET A 43 7.22 12.33 -13.19
CA MET A 43 8.33 11.69 -13.88
C MET A 43 9.68 12.06 -13.27
N GLN A 44 9.87 13.33 -12.88
CA GLN A 44 11.09 13.77 -12.18
C GLN A 44 11.24 13.11 -10.81
N ARG A 45 10.15 13.01 -10.04
CA ARG A 45 10.14 12.31 -8.74
C ARG A 45 10.46 10.82 -8.90
N HIS A 46 9.87 10.15 -9.90
CA HIS A 46 10.18 8.75 -10.22
C HIS A 46 11.67 8.58 -10.50
N GLN A 47 12.23 9.40 -11.40
CA GLN A 47 13.66 9.37 -11.72
C GLN A 47 14.53 9.60 -10.48
N ALA A 48 14.20 10.58 -9.64
CA ALA A 48 14.94 10.85 -8.40
C ALA A 48 14.90 9.65 -7.43
N ARG A 49 13.75 8.98 -7.31
CA ARG A 49 13.59 7.77 -6.49
C ARG A 49 14.38 6.60 -7.07
N THR A 50 14.35 6.39 -8.38
CA THR A 50 15.16 5.36 -9.05
C THR A 50 16.65 5.57 -8.80
N LEU A 51 17.11 6.83 -8.83
CA LEU A 51 18.49 7.17 -8.52
C LEU A 51 18.81 6.98 -7.02
N LEU A 52 17.88 7.33 -6.13
CA LEU A 52 18.00 7.13 -4.68
C LEU A 52 18.17 5.65 -4.34
N TYR A 53 17.35 4.78 -4.93
CA TYR A 53 17.31 3.34 -4.64
C TYR A 53 18.22 2.50 -5.53
N ARG A 54 19.05 3.11 -6.38
CA ARG A 54 19.82 2.41 -7.44
C ARG A 54 20.56 1.18 -6.92
N GLU A 55 21.27 1.29 -5.81
CA GLU A 55 22.06 0.18 -5.25
C GLU A 55 21.19 -1.00 -4.81
N ALA A 56 20.10 -0.73 -4.08
CA ALA A 56 19.14 -1.76 -3.69
C ALA A 56 18.47 -2.43 -4.91
N LEU A 57 18.12 -1.66 -5.94
CA LEU A 57 17.52 -2.19 -7.16
C LEU A 57 18.49 -3.08 -7.93
N GLU A 58 19.76 -2.67 -8.04
CA GLU A 58 20.80 -3.49 -8.65
C GLU A 58 21.08 -4.77 -7.84
N GLU A 59 20.95 -4.72 -6.51
CA GLU A 59 21.03 -5.92 -5.67
C GLU A 59 19.89 -6.90 -6.00
N ILE A 60 18.65 -6.42 -6.09
CA ILE A 60 17.50 -7.24 -6.50
C ILE A 60 17.72 -7.84 -7.89
N ARG A 61 18.22 -7.06 -8.86
CA ARG A 61 18.51 -7.57 -10.21
C ARG A 61 19.53 -8.72 -10.20
N ARG A 62 20.58 -8.61 -9.37
CA ARG A 62 21.60 -9.66 -9.24
C ARG A 62 21.10 -10.88 -8.47
N ASN A 63 20.30 -10.66 -7.43
CA ASN A 63 19.75 -11.71 -6.59
C ASN A 63 18.34 -11.35 -6.13
N PRO A 64 17.30 -11.73 -6.90
CA PRO A 64 15.92 -11.42 -6.54
C PRO A 64 15.51 -11.97 -5.18
N LYS A 65 16.16 -13.04 -4.71
CA LYS A 65 15.84 -13.67 -3.41
C LYS A 65 16.31 -12.86 -2.21
N VAL A 66 17.03 -11.75 -2.40
CA VAL A 66 17.49 -10.91 -1.27
C VAL A 66 16.32 -10.33 -0.47
N VAL A 67 15.17 -10.12 -1.10
CA VAL A 67 13.96 -9.60 -0.45
C VAL A 67 13.11 -10.71 0.17
N ASP A 68 13.33 -11.97 -0.22
CA ASP A 68 12.42 -13.07 0.11
C ASP A 68 12.45 -13.36 1.61
N VAL A 69 11.27 -13.47 2.19
CA VAL A 69 11.09 -14.07 3.51
C VAL A 69 10.97 -15.58 3.33
N ARG A 70 11.75 -16.35 4.10
CA ARG A 70 11.68 -17.81 4.06
C ARG A 70 10.31 -18.31 4.54
N GLU A 71 9.92 -19.49 4.08
CA GLU A 71 8.74 -20.17 4.61
C GLU A 71 8.96 -20.69 6.03
N CYS A 72 7.86 -20.81 6.77
CA CYS A 72 7.87 -21.41 8.10
C CYS A 72 8.07 -22.93 8.02
N THR A 73 8.77 -23.46 9.01
CA THR A 73 9.07 -24.87 9.24
C THR A 73 8.45 -25.31 10.56
N SER A 74 8.46 -26.61 10.86
CA SER A 74 7.95 -27.13 12.14
C SER A 74 8.78 -26.69 13.36
N ALA A 75 9.96 -26.10 13.16
CA ALA A 75 10.81 -25.59 14.23
C ALA A 75 10.52 -24.12 14.58
N ASP A 76 9.70 -23.44 13.80
CA ASP A 76 9.40 -22.01 13.98
C ASP A 76 8.33 -21.80 15.04
N ASP A 77 8.53 -20.76 15.85
CA ASP A 77 7.59 -20.29 16.87
C ASP A 77 6.93 -18.97 16.46
N ASP A 78 6.08 -18.42 17.34
CA ASP A 78 5.34 -17.19 17.09
C ASP A 78 6.23 -15.94 16.92
N THR A 79 7.51 -16.02 17.28
CA THR A 79 8.49 -14.93 17.14
C THR A 79 9.34 -15.05 15.87
N SER A 80 9.26 -16.19 15.20
CA SER A 80 10.06 -16.50 14.02
C SER A 80 9.65 -15.63 12.83
N LEU A 81 10.64 -15.10 12.11
CA LEU A 81 10.40 -14.32 10.90
C LEU A 81 10.30 -15.26 9.70
N CYS A 82 9.08 -15.72 9.41
CA CYS A 82 8.81 -16.62 8.31
C CYS A 82 7.40 -16.42 7.74
N LEU A 83 7.21 -16.90 6.52
CA LEU A 83 5.91 -16.89 5.85
C LEU A 83 5.12 -18.14 6.21
N PRO A 84 3.94 -18.02 6.84
CA PRO A 84 3.06 -19.16 7.06
C PRO A 84 2.60 -19.74 5.71
N LYS A 85 2.30 -21.04 5.72
CA LYS A 85 1.85 -21.74 4.51
C LYS A 85 0.49 -21.20 4.07
N ALA A 86 0.38 -20.86 2.79
CA ALA A 86 -0.89 -20.48 2.19
C ALA A 86 -1.92 -21.60 2.33
N LEU A 87 -3.19 -21.22 2.44
CA LEU A 87 -4.28 -22.17 2.59
C LEU A 87 -4.58 -22.90 1.28
N SER A 88 -5.03 -24.14 1.42
CA SER A 88 -5.56 -24.93 0.32
C SER A 88 -7.05 -25.17 0.53
N GLY A 89 -7.89 -24.74 -0.41
CA GLY A 89 -9.33 -24.98 -0.40
C GLY A 89 -10.17 -23.71 -0.23
N GLY A 90 -11.47 -23.86 -0.49
CA GLY A 90 -12.46 -22.78 -0.44
C GLY A 90 -13.07 -22.55 0.94
N VAL A 91 -14.15 -21.76 0.99
CA VAL A 91 -14.92 -21.54 2.22
C VAL A 91 -15.58 -22.85 2.67
N PRO A 92 -15.40 -23.29 3.93
CA PRO A 92 -16.07 -24.49 4.42
C PRO A 92 -17.60 -24.37 4.36
N GLU A 93 -18.31 -25.42 3.91
CA GLU A 93 -19.78 -25.42 3.80
C GLU A 93 -20.48 -25.06 5.12
N ALA A 94 -19.88 -25.43 6.26
CA ALA A 94 -20.39 -25.11 7.59
C ALA A 94 -20.53 -23.59 7.86
N VAL A 95 -19.75 -22.75 7.17
CA VAL A 95 -19.78 -21.28 7.32
C VAL A 95 -20.24 -20.55 6.04
N ALA A 96 -20.35 -21.26 4.91
CA ALA A 96 -20.78 -20.70 3.64
C ALA A 96 -22.15 -20.03 3.74
N GLY A 97 -22.26 -18.78 3.24
CA GLY A 97 -23.49 -17.99 3.29
C GLY A 97 -23.90 -17.48 4.68
N ARG A 98 -23.21 -17.87 5.76
CA ARG A 98 -23.46 -17.33 7.11
C ARG A 98 -22.94 -15.90 7.24
N PRO A 99 -23.55 -15.05 8.08
CA PRO A 99 -23.03 -13.72 8.39
C PRO A 99 -21.58 -13.78 8.91
N THR A 100 -20.84 -12.70 8.69
CA THR A 100 -19.48 -12.53 9.21
C THR A 100 -19.48 -12.59 10.74
N ALA A 101 -18.66 -13.47 11.31
CA ALA A 101 -18.63 -13.72 12.76
C ALA A 101 -17.82 -12.65 13.49
N ARG A 102 -16.55 -12.46 13.10
CA ARG A 102 -15.65 -11.44 13.66
C ARG A 102 -15.04 -10.61 12.54
N ARG A 103 -14.66 -9.37 12.86
CA ARG A 103 -14.02 -8.42 11.94
C ARG A 103 -12.72 -7.93 12.55
N ILE A 104 -11.57 -8.20 11.93
CA ILE A 104 -10.25 -7.80 12.44
C ILE A 104 -9.61 -6.83 11.46
N ALA A 105 -9.10 -5.70 11.95
CA ALA A 105 -8.40 -4.73 11.13
C ALA A 105 -6.95 -4.56 11.61
N LEU A 106 -5.99 -4.66 10.70
CA LEU A 106 -4.60 -4.31 10.93
C LEU A 106 -4.23 -3.11 10.06
N LEU A 107 -3.90 -1.98 10.68
CA LEU A 107 -3.49 -0.77 9.98
C LEU A 107 -2.03 -0.47 10.26
N ILE A 108 -1.28 -0.20 9.19
CA ILE A 108 0.16 -0.01 9.23
C ILE A 108 0.47 1.33 8.57
N GLY A 109 1.11 2.23 9.31
CA GLY A 109 1.49 3.56 8.83
C GLY A 109 2.98 3.82 9.06
N ASN A 110 3.76 3.89 7.99
CA ASN A 110 5.18 4.17 8.05
C ASN A 110 5.46 5.58 7.53
N PHE A 111 6.13 6.40 8.35
CA PHE A 111 6.28 7.82 8.07
C PHE A 111 7.61 8.43 8.54
N SER A 112 8.24 7.93 9.59
CA SER A 112 9.50 8.46 10.15
C SER A 112 10.75 7.76 9.61
N TYR A 113 10.93 7.77 8.29
CA TYR A 113 12.03 7.05 7.65
C TYR A 113 13.41 7.64 8.00
N PRO A 114 14.42 6.80 8.29
CA PRO A 114 15.80 7.27 8.42
C PRO A 114 16.32 7.86 7.11
N ALA A 115 17.14 8.89 7.23
CA ALA A 115 17.84 9.47 6.08
C ALA A 115 18.67 8.38 5.36
N PRO A 116 18.71 8.39 4.02
CA PRO A 116 18.26 9.46 3.12
C PRO A 116 16.83 9.29 2.58
N ILE A 117 16.03 8.34 3.10
CA ILE A 117 14.65 8.16 2.66
C ILE A 117 13.80 9.31 3.22
N PRO A 118 13.06 10.07 2.39
CA PRO A 118 12.24 11.16 2.87
C PRO A 118 11.12 10.66 3.80
N PRO A 119 10.82 11.36 4.92
CA PRO A 119 9.66 11.05 5.74
C PRO A 119 8.35 11.36 5.00
N LEU A 120 7.24 10.80 5.49
CA LEU A 120 5.88 11.08 5.01
C LEU A 120 5.09 11.81 6.11
N GLU A 121 4.14 12.65 5.73
CA GLU A 121 3.39 13.47 6.70
C GLU A 121 2.00 12.90 7.02
N THR A 122 1.31 12.31 6.03
CA THR A 122 -0.10 11.89 6.16
C THR A 122 -0.34 10.52 6.82
N PRO A 123 0.53 9.48 6.70
CA PRO A 123 0.23 8.15 7.24
C PRO A 123 -0.21 8.08 8.70
N PRO A 124 0.35 8.85 9.67
CA PRO A 124 -0.13 8.79 11.05
C PRO A 124 -1.58 9.26 11.18
N HIS A 125 -1.98 10.32 10.45
CA HIS A 125 -3.35 10.83 10.45
C HIS A 125 -4.31 9.90 9.72
N ASP A 126 -3.88 9.34 8.58
CA ASP A 126 -4.66 8.39 7.78
C ASP A 126 -5.02 7.16 8.60
N VAL A 127 -4.02 6.54 9.22
CA VAL A 127 -4.22 5.34 10.06
C VAL A 127 -5.15 5.62 11.23
N ASP A 128 -4.99 6.74 11.94
CA ASP A 128 -5.83 7.05 13.10
C ASP A 128 -7.30 7.27 12.71
N ARG A 129 -7.56 7.97 11.60
CA ARG A 129 -8.93 8.20 11.13
C ARG A 129 -9.58 6.96 10.55
N ILE A 130 -8.84 6.15 9.78
CA ILE A 130 -9.37 4.90 9.23
C ILE A 130 -9.64 3.90 10.37
N ALA A 131 -8.76 3.84 11.37
CA ALA A 131 -8.97 3.03 12.58
C ALA A 131 -10.28 3.39 13.26
N ALA A 132 -10.53 4.69 13.49
CA ALA A 132 -11.77 5.16 14.10
C ALA A 132 -13.00 4.80 13.25
N ALA A 133 -12.94 4.97 11.92
CA ALA A 133 -14.05 4.62 11.02
C ALA A 133 -14.35 3.11 11.05
N LEU A 134 -13.33 2.26 10.94
CA LEU A 134 -13.48 0.80 10.96
C LEU A 134 -14.00 0.30 12.31
N GLY A 135 -13.45 0.80 13.42
CA GLY A 135 -13.86 0.41 14.76
C GLY A 135 -15.28 0.89 15.11
N LEU A 136 -15.54 2.19 14.98
CA LEU A 136 -16.80 2.79 15.46
C LEU A 136 -17.99 2.53 14.53
N LYS A 137 -17.78 2.49 13.21
CA LYS A 137 -18.88 2.36 12.23
C LYS A 137 -19.06 0.93 11.73
N LEU A 138 -17.97 0.21 11.48
CA LEU A 138 -18.02 -1.15 10.90
C LEU A 138 -17.80 -2.25 11.96
N GLY A 139 -17.35 -1.87 13.16
CA GLY A 139 -17.20 -2.76 14.30
C GLY A 139 -16.06 -3.76 14.16
N PHE A 140 -14.93 -3.30 13.61
CA PHE A 140 -13.69 -4.05 13.57
C PHE A 140 -12.95 -4.00 14.91
N GLU A 141 -12.26 -5.09 15.24
CA GLU A 141 -11.19 -5.13 16.23
C GLU A 141 -9.93 -4.56 15.60
N VAL A 142 -9.61 -3.31 15.95
CA VAL A 142 -8.57 -2.54 15.25
C VAL A 142 -7.23 -2.65 15.95
N ARG A 143 -6.19 -2.98 15.18
CA ARG A 143 -4.78 -3.00 15.58
C ARG A 143 -4.02 -2.00 14.72
N VAL A 144 -3.19 -1.18 15.34
CA VAL A 144 -2.43 -0.13 14.66
C VAL A 144 -0.93 -0.35 14.91
N LEU A 145 -0.16 -0.38 13.82
CA LEU A 145 1.30 -0.35 13.84
C LEU A 145 1.78 0.92 13.16
N LYS A 146 2.58 1.71 13.87
CA LYS A 146 3.20 2.93 13.35
C LYS A 146 4.71 2.71 13.24
N ASN A 147 5.30 3.10 12.12
CA ASN A 147 6.73 2.93 11.84
C ASN A 147 7.20 1.48 12.07
N ALA A 148 6.50 0.54 11.43
CA ALA A 148 6.78 -0.88 11.49
C ALA A 148 8.02 -1.26 10.66
N THR A 149 8.85 -2.13 11.22
CA THR A 149 9.94 -2.80 10.51
C THR A 149 9.41 -3.92 9.61
N LYS A 150 10.28 -4.47 8.74
CA LYS A 150 9.95 -5.71 8.00
C LYS A 150 9.47 -6.83 8.93
N ALA A 151 10.16 -7.00 10.05
CA ALA A 151 9.84 -8.04 11.00
C ALA A 151 8.48 -7.83 11.67
N ASP A 152 8.15 -6.59 12.05
CA ASP A 152 6.85 -6.26 12.65
C ASP A 152 5.71 -6.52 11.66
N LEU A 153 5.86 -6.09 10.41
CA LEU A 153 4.90 -6.30 9.33
C LEU A 153 4.61 -7.79 9.12
N VAL A 154 5.66 -8.59 8.89
CA VAL A 154 5.50 -10.03 8.63
C VAL A 154 4.87 -10.73 9.83
N ARG A 155 5.33 -10.44 11.06
CA ARG A 155 4.77 -11.07 12.27
C ARG A 155 3.32 -10.68 12.49
N ALA A 156 2.95 -9.42 12.26
CA ALA A 156 1.59 -8.95 12.46
C ALA A 156 0.60 -9.59 11.49
N VAL A 157 0.97 -9.73 10.22
CA VAL A 157 0.12 -10.41 9.23
C VAL A 157 0.11 -11.93 9.48
N ALA A 158 1.25 -12.53 9.88
CA ALA A 158 1.29 -13.94 10.28
C ALA A 158 0.45 -14.24 11.53
N ALA A 159 0.34 -13.30 12.47
CA ALA A 159 -0.55 -13.42 13.62
C ALA A 159 -2.03 -13.48 13.19
N LEU A 160 -2.44 -12.65 12.20
CA LEU A 160 -3.78 -12.76 11.62
C LEU A 160 -4.04 -14.14 11.03
N ALA A 161 -3.04 -14.77 10.40
CA ALA A 161 -3.18 -16.12 9.84
C ALA A 161 -3.41 -17.19 10.92
N ARG A 162 -2.86 -17.01 12.13
CA ARG A 162 -3.07 -17.90 13.27
C ARG A 162 -4.40 -17.68 13.99
N GLU A 163 -4.84 -16.42 14.04
CA GLU A 163 -5.96 -16.02 14.87
C GLU A 163 -7.30 -15.99 14.14
N ALA A 164 -7.32 -15.65 12.85
CA ALA A 164 -8.54 -15.52 12.06
C ALA A 164 -9.19 -16.90 11.83
N GLU A 165 -10.51 -16.90 11.68
CA GLU A 165 -11.28 -18.09 11.35
C GLU A 165 -11.95 -17.98 9.97
N PRO A 166 -12.37 -19.08 9.33
CA PRO A 166 -13.04 -19.04 8.03
C PRO A 166 -14.30 -18.17 7.95
N ALA A 167 -14.99 -17.93 9.07
CA ALA A 167 -16.18 -17.07 9.11
C ALA A 167 -15.87 -15.56 9.24
N ASP A 168 -14.60 -15.19 9.37
CA ASP A 168 -14.18 -13.83 9.68
C ASP A 168 -14.02 -12.94 8.44
N SER A 169 -13.97 -11.63 8.69
CA SER A 169 -13.52 -10.62 7.74
C SER A 169 -12.26 -9.93 8.26
N VAL A 170 -11.23 -9.89 7.44
CA VAL A 170 -9.95 -9.25 7.72
C VAL A 170 -9.78 -8.04 6.82
N PHE A 171 -9.31 -6.95 7.40
CA PHE A 171 -8.98 -5.72 6.70
C PHE A 171 -7.54 -5.34 7.02
N VAL A 172 -6.72 -5.16 5.99
CA VAL A 172 -5.35 -4.68 6.13
C VAL A 172 -5.26 -3.31 5.47
N TYR A 173 -4.76 -2.31 6.19
CA TYR A 173 -4.41 -1.01 5.62
C TYR A 173 -2.91 -0.81 5.68
N TYR A 174 -2.30 -0.37 4.58
CA TYR A 174 -0.89 0.02 4.56
C TYR A 174 -0.75 1.42 3.95
N ALA A 175 -0.09 2.33 4.65
CA ALA A 175 0.35 3.62 4.13
C ALA A 175 1.86 3.78 4.37
N GLY A 176 2.62 4.04 3.31
CA GLY A 176 4.07 4.16 3.39
C GLY A 176 4.76 4.14 2.02
N HIS A 177 6.09 4.21 2.03
CA HIS A 177 6.88 4.06 0.80
C HIS A 177 6.74 2.66 0.21
N GLY A 178 6.75 2.61 -1.13
CA GLY A 178 6.82 1.39 -1.90
C GLY A 178 7.38 1.67 -3.29
N TYR A 179 8.04 0.71 -3.91
CA TYR A 179 8.77 0.89 -5.16
C TYR A 179 8.33 -0.14 -6.20
N LEU A 180 8.07 0.28 -7.43
CA LEU A 180 7.81 -0.60 -8.57
C LEU A 180 9.05 -0.65 -9.47
N MET A 181 9.53 -1.85 -9.75
CA MET A 181 10.59 -2.09 -10.72
C MET A 181 10.00 -2.26 -12.12
N ASP A 182 10.13 -1.23 -12.94
CA ASP A 182 9.55 -1.14 -14.29
C ASP A 182 9.92 -2.33 -15.21
N ASP A 183 11.14 -2.86 -15.06
CA ASP A 183 11.67 -3.96 -15.89
C ASP A 183 11.05 -5.33 -15.58
N THR A 184 10.66 -5.56 -14.33
CA THR A 184 10.10 -6.83 -13.85
C THR A 184 8.62 -6.73 -13.52
N ASN A 185 8.08 -5.51 -13.46
CA ASN A 185 6.75 -5.20 -12.93
C ASN A 185 6.51 -5.79 -11.52
N MET A 186 7.60 -6.10 -10.81
CA MET A 186 7.59 -6.49 -9.40
C MET A 186 7.73 -5.23 -8.58
N GLY A 187 7.20 -5.23 -7.38
CA GLY A 187 7.57 -4.18 -6.47
C GLY A 187 7.50 -4.59 -5.03
N TYR A 188 7.64 -3.56 -4.21
CA TYR A 188 8.04 -3.74 -2.84
C TYR A 188 7.40 -2.69 -1.95
N TRP A 189 6.94 -3.08 -0.77
CA TRP A 189 6.83 -2.15 0.34
C TRP A 189 8.20 -1.90 0.96
N ILE A 190 8.42 -0.67 1.40
CA ILE A 190 9.65 -0.24 2.09
C ILE A 190 9.26 0.07 3.55
N PRO A 191 9.56 -0.85 4.48
CA PRO A 191 9.36 -0.65 5.92
C PRO A 191 10.30 0.42 6.50
N ILE A 192 10.12 0.77 7.78
CA ILE A 192 10.89 1.85 8.42
C ILE A 192 12.40 1.57 8.48
N ASP A 193 12.78 0.29 8.54
CA ASP A 193 14.15 -0.22 8.54
C ASP A 193 14.65 -0.54 7.12
N GLY A 194 13.89 -0.13 6.10
CA GLY A 194 14.29 -0.17 4.70
C GLY A 194 15.56 0.63 4.43
N SER A 195 16.36 0.16 3.48
CA SER A 195 17.60 0.82 3.06
C SER A 195 17.54 1.20 1.58
N VAL A 196 18.27 2.25 1.23
CA VAL A 196 18.50 2.64 -0.17
C VAL A 196 19.65 1.85 -0.82
N LYS A 197 20.50 1.24 0.00
CA LYS A 197 21.69 0.49 -0.44
C LYS A 197 21.44 -1.00 -0.61
N THR A 198 20.55 -1.54 0.22
CA THR A 198 20.18 -2.95 0.20
C THR A 198 18.67 -3.11 0.28
N ALA A 199 18.15 -4.10 -0.43
CA ALA A 199 16.74 -4.44 -0.44
C ALA A 199 16.36 -5.50 0.61
N ALA A 200 17.28 -5.96 1.47
CA ALA A 200 17.02 -7.05 2.42
C ALA A 200 15.78 -6.83 3.30
N GLN A 201 15.50 -5.57 3.68
CA GLN A 201 14.34 -5.20 4.49
C GLN A 201 13.09 -4.81 3.69
N TRP A 202 13.12 -4.92 2.36
CA TRP A 202 11.94 -4.67 1.54
C TRP A 202 11.03 -5.91 1.54
N ILE A 203 9.75 -5.74 1.25
CA ILE A 203 8.77 -6.84 1.19
C ILE A 203 8.14 -6.86 -0.20
N SER A 204 8.33 -7.96 -0.94
CA SER A 204 7.79 -8.12 -2.30
C SER A 204 6.28 -8.32 -2.30
N ASN A 205 5.60 -8.00 -3.41
CA ASN A 205 4.18 -8.38 -3.56
C ASN A 205 3.96 -9.89 -3.54
N THR A 206 4.95 -10.67 -3.97
CA THR A 206 4.89 -12.13 -3.84
C THR A 206 4.77 -12.54 -2.38
N ASP A 207 5.59 -11.96 -1.49
CA ASP A 207 5.54 -12.29 -0.07
C ASP A 207 4.30 -11.69 0.62
N ILE A 208 3.84 -10.51 0.21
CA ILE A 208 2.55 -9.96 0.65
C ILE A 208 1.43 -10.91 0.26
N SER A 209 1.38 -11.38 -1.00
CA SER A 209 0.36 -12.34 -1.45
C SER A 209 0.40 -13.65 -0.64
N LYS A 210 1.58 -14.21 -0.39
CA LYS A 210 1.73 -15.40 0.47
C LYS A 210 1.19 -15.16 1.88
N LEU A 211 1.50 -14.02 2.49
CA LEU A 211 0.98 -13.64 3.80
C LEU A 211 -0.55 -13.54 3.81
N LEU A 212 -1.13 -12.89 2.79
CA LEU A 212 -2.59 -12.80 2.65
C LEU A 212 -3.23 -14.17 2.40
N GLY A 213 -2.56 -15.03 1.63
CA GLY A 213 -3.01 -16.38 1.29
C GLY A 213 -3.02 -17.34 2.48
N ALA A 214 -2.24 -17.06 3.52
CA ALA A 214 -2.24 -17.82 4.76
C ALA A 214 -3.40 -17.47 5.70
N ILE A 215 -4.08 -16.33 5.49
CA ILE A 215 -5.19 -15.88 6.34
C ILE A 215 -6.48 -16.63 5.96
N PRO A 216 -7.13 -17.35 6.90
CA PRO A 216 -8.30 -18.18 6.61
C PRO A 216 -9.61 -17.45 6.48
N ALA A 217 -9.65 -16.18 6.86
CA ALA A 217 -10.83 -15.33 6.72
C ALA A 217 -11.42 -15.44 5.31
N ARG A 218 -12.73 -15.68 5.25
CA ARG A 218 -13.47 -15.72 3.98
C ARG A 218 -13.39 -14.39 3.25
N GLN A 219 -13.37 -13.27 3.97
CA GLN A 219 -13.24 -11.95 3.36
C GLN A 219 -11.94 -11.30 3.81
N LEU A 220 -11.10 -10.93 2.84
CA LEU A 220 -9.87 -10.20 3.07
C LEU A 220 -9.80 -9.02 2.11
N MET A 221 -9.68 -7.82 2.67
CA MET A 221 -9.39 -6.61 1.91
C MET A 221 -8.03 -6.06 2.32
N LEU A 222 -7.15 -5.83 1.36
CA LEU A 222 -5.96 -5.01 1.50
C LEU A 222 -6.23 -3.65 0.85
N VAL A 223 -6.29 -2.60 1.66
CA VAL A 223 -6.29 -1.21 1.19
C VAL A 223 -4.88 -0.66 1.31
N SER A 224 -4.28 -0.24 0.21
CA SER A 224 -2.87 0.16 0.23
C SER A 224 -2.65 1.51 -0.43
N ASP A 225 -2.22 2.45 0.40
CA ASP A 225 -1.83 3.79 0.03
C ASP A 225 -0.31 3.87 -0.16
N SER A 226 0.14 3.26 -1.24
CA SER A 226 1.56 3.19 -1.62
C SER A 226 1.66 3.01 -3.14
N CYS A 227 2.69 3.59 -3.75
CA CYS A 227 2.90 3.75 -5.21
C CYS A 227 3.12 2.45 -6.01
N PHE A 228 2.61 1.31 -5.55
CA PHE A 228 3.02 0.00 -6.07
C PHE A 228 1.95 -1.09 -5.93
N SER A 229 1.05 -0.95 -4.96
CA SER A 229 0.06 -1.99 -4.64
C SER A 229 -0.92 -2.29 -5.78
N GLY A 230 -0.93 -1.46 -6.83
CA GLY A 230 -1.63 -1.72 -8.09
C GLY A 230 -1.24 -3.04 -8.77
N THR A 231 -0.01 -3.53 -8.64
CA THR A 231 0.36 -4.81 -9.31
C THR A 231 -0.35 -6.02 -8.70
N LEU A 232 -0.64 -6.04 -7.39
CA LEU A 232 -1.53 -7.05 -6.80
C LEU A 232 -2.95 -6.92 -7.35
N ALA A 233 -3.45 -5.68 -7.49
CA ALA A 233 -4.77 -5.42 -8.07
C ALA A 233 -4.85 -5.75 -9.58
N ARG A 234 -3.70 -5.92 -10.27
CA ARG A 234 -3.64 -6.29 -11.69
C ARG A 234 -3.61 -7.80 -11.94
N GLU A 235 -3.45 -8.64 -10.92
CA GLU A 235 -3.54 -10.11 -11.09
C GLU A 235 -4.87 -10.51 -11.73
N GLN A 236 -5.96 -9.94 -11.23
CA GLN A 236 -7.27 -10.01 -11.86
C GLN A 236 -8.05 -8.73 -11.58
N ALA A 237 -8.23 -7.91 -12.62
CA ALA A 237 -9.11 -6.75 -12.55
C ALA A 237 -10.55 -7.21 -12.29
N MET A 238 -11.19 -6.60 -11.29
CA MET A 238 -12.57 -6.88 -10.97
C MET A 238 -13.49 -6.02 -11.83
N ALA A 239 -14.31 -6.67 -12.67
CA ALA A 239 -15.36 -6.00 -13.42
C ALA A 239 -16.54 -5.62 -12.51
N ALA A 240 -17.28 -4.59 -12.90
CA ALA A 240 -18.50 -4.20 -12.20
C ALA A 240 -19.56 -5.30 -12.34
N GLY A 241 -19.78 -6.02 -11.25
CA GLY A 241 -20.96 -6.85 -11.01
C GLY A 241 -21.48 -6.54 -9.60
N ALA A 242 -22.77 -6.70 -9.37
CA ALA A 242 -23.38 -6.58 -8.05
C ALA A 242 -23.78 -7.97 -7.56
N PRO A 243 -22.81 -8.84 -7.17
CA PRO A 243 -23.16 -10.13 -6.59
C PRO A 243 -24.01 -9.88 -5.35
N SER A 244 -25.02 -10.72 -5.14
CA SER A 244 -25.81 -10.63 -3.92
C SER A 244 -24.93 -10.91 -2.71
N ARG A 245 -25.28 -10.31 -1.57
CA ARG A 245 -24.61 -10.55 -0.29
C ARG A 245 -24.39 -12.04 -0.02
N GLN A 246 -25.39 -12.87 -0.32
CA GLN A 246 -25.36 -14.30 -0.04
C GLN A 246 -24.37 -15.06 -0.93
N GLU A 247 -24.22 -14.65 -2.19
CA GLU A 247 -23.20 -15.20 -3.10
C GLU A 247 -21.79 -14.83 -2.65
N VAL A 248 -21.59 -13.58 -2.22
CA VAL A 248 -20.31 -13.12 -1.69
C VAL A 248 -19.90 -13.92 -0.45
N LEU A 249 -20.83 -14.14 0.48
CA LEU A 249 -20.57 -14.93 1.70
C LEU A 249 -20.37 -16.43 1.44
N ARG A 250 -20.56 -16.93 0.22
CA ARG A 250 -20.24 -18.33 -0.11
C ARG A 250 -18.83 -18.49 -0.69
N ARG A 251 -18.14 -17.38 -0.97
CA ARG A 251 -16.85 -17.39 -1.67
C ARG A 251 -15.75 -16.76 -0.86
N ARG A 252 -14.54 -17.32 -0.95
CA ARG A 252 -13.35 -16.72 -0.37
C ARG A 252 -12.91 -15.56 -1.26
N SER A 253 -12.76 -14.40 -0.67
CA SER A 253 -12.52 -13.14 -1.38
C SER A 253 -11.26 -12.50 -0.83
N VAL A 254 -10.19 -12.47 -1.63
CA VAL A 254 -8.97 -11.69 -1.33
C VAL A 254 -8.85 -10.57 -2.35
N LEU A 255 -8.97 -9.34 -1.88
CA LEU A 255 -9.13 -8.15 -2.73
C LEU A 255 -8.18 -7.06 -2.32
N VAL A 256 -7.78 -6.25 -3.30
CA VAL A 256 -6.89 -5.10 -3.12
C VAL A 256 -7.55 -3.86 -3.67
N LEU A 257 -7.56 -2.79 -2.87
CA LEU A 257 -7.80 -1.42 -3.31
C LEU A 257 -6.52 -0.61 -3.10
N SER A 258 -5.88 -0.18 -4.17
CA SER A 258 -4.63 0.59 -4.11
C SER A 258 -4.84 2.04 -4.51
N SER A 259 -4.02 2.95 -3.96
CA SER A 259 -4.07 4.37 -4.32
C SER A 259 -3.67 4.64 -5.77
N GLY A 260 -2.82 3.82 -6.38
CA GLY A 260 -2.51 3.90 -7.80
C GLY A 260 -1.37 2.98 -8.23
N GLY A 261 -0.98 3.08 -9.52
CA GLY A 261 0.17 2.40 -10.09
C GLY A 261 1.45 3.22 -9.91
N GLU A 262 2.06 3.62 -11.03
CA GLU A 262 3.29 4.42 -11.10
C GLU A 262 3.08 5.89 -10.69
N GLU A 263 1.82 6.32 -10.55
CA GLU A 263 1.46 7.69 -10.25
C GLU A 263 1.65 8.01 -8.76
N PRO A 264 2.37 9.09 -8.41
CA PRO A 264 2.73 9.36 -7.03
C PRO A 264 1.53 9.70 -6.16
N VAL A 265 1.62 9.29 -4.89
CA VAL A 265 0.79 9.83 -3.81
C VAL A 265 1.29 11.25 -3.53
N SER A 266 0.38 12.21 -3.47
CA SER A 266 0.74 13.58 -3.09
C SER A 266 1.31 13.61 -1.67
N ASP A 267 2.49 14.20 -1.49
CA ASP A 267 3.01 14.52 -0.14
C ASP A 267 2.16 15.60 0.53
N GLU A 268 1.54 16.46 -0.30
CA GLU A 268 0.56 17.45 0.11
C GLU A 268 -0.83 16.80 0.11
N GLY A 269 -1.24 16.36 1.28
CA GLY A 269 -2.55 15.79 1.49
C GLY A 269 -3.71 16.76 1.31
N LYS A 270 -4.93 16.25 1.46
CA LYS A 270 -6.15 17.03 1.62
C LYS A 270 -6.60 16.93 3.07
N GLU A 271 -6.69 18.06 3.77
CA GLU A 271 -7.11 18.13 5.17
C GLU A 271 -6.29 17.23 6.12
N GLY A 272 -4.97 17.13 5.89
CA GLY A 272 -4.05 16.30 6.70
C GLY A 272 -4.03 14.82 6.34
N HIS A 273 -4.74 14.41 5.29
CA HIS A 273 -4.80 13.04 4.78
C HIS A 273 -4.22 12.94 3.39
N SER A 274 -3.71 11.78 2.98
CA SER A 274 -3.41 11.59 1.55
C SER A 274 -4.69 11.79 0.72
N ILE A 275 -4.57 12.15 -0.56
CA ILE A 275 -5.75 12.35 -1.42
C ILE A 275 -6.57 11.05 -1.50
N PHE A 276 -5.90 9.90 -1.61
CA PHE A 276 -6.54 8.60 -1.59
C PHE A 276 -7.25 8.31 -0.27
N ALA A 277 -6.54 8.46 0.86
CA ALA A 277 -7.08 8.22 2.20
C ALA A 277 -8.27 9.15 2.49
N TRP A 278 -8.21 10.41 2.07
CA TRP A 278 -9.31 11.36 2.22
C TRP A 278 -10.57 10.91 1.48
N HIS A 279 -10.46 10.52 0.21
CA HIS A 279 -11.61 10.01 -0.56
C HIS A 279 -12.11 8.66 -0.04
N PHE A 280 -11.21 7.80 0.44
CA PHE A 280 -11.57 6.54 1.09
C PHE A 280 -12.32 6.77 2.41
N LEU A 281 -11.85 7.68 3.26
CA LEU A 281 -12.54 8.06 4.50
C LEU A 281 -13.94 8.62 4.21
N ARG A 282 -14.09 9.47 3.18
CA ARG A 282 -15.40 10.00 2.79
C ARG A 282 -16.35 8.93 2.26
N SER A 283 -15.84 7.92 1.57
CA SER A 283 -16.68 6.80 1.12
C SER A 283 -17.15 5.98 2.31
N LEU A 284 -16.27 5.68 3.29
CA LEU A 284 -16.63 5.04 4.55
C LEU A 284 -17.63 5.88 5.36
N ASP A 285 -17.46 7.20 5.38
CA ASP A 285 -18.31 8.08 6.17
C ASP A 285 -19.76 8.13 5.68
N ARG A 286 -19.95 7.94 4.38
CA ARG A 286 -21.25 7.90 3.70
C ARG A 286 -21.91 6.52 3.71
N LEU A 287 -21.24 5.49 4.24
CA LEU A 287 -21.84 4.15 4.36
C LEU A 287 -23.01 4.18 5.35
N GLY A 288 -24.22 4.04 4.83
CA GLY A 288 -25.46 3.90 5.61
C GLY A 288 -25.94 2.46 5.77
N GLY A 289 -25.21 1.47 5.25
CA GLY A 289 -25.63 0.07 5.21
C GLY A 289 -24.51 -0.85 4.71
N THR A 290 -24.88 -1.86 3.91
CA THR A 290 -23.90 -2.73 3.22
C THR A 290 -23.55 -2.15 1.86
N ALA A 291 -22.27 -2.07 1.54
CA ALA A 291 -21.75 -1.77 0.20
C ALA A 291 -20.76 -2.85 -0.24
N VAL A 292 -20.72 -3.16 -1.52
CA VAL A 292 -19.66 -4.00 -2.10
C VAL A 292 -18.39 -3.18 -2.32
N GLY A 293 -17.24 -3.81 -2.26
CA GLY A 293 -15.94 -3.16 -2.40
C GLY A 293 -15.79 -2.45 -3.75
N ALA A 294 -16.33 -3.03 -4.82
CA ALA A 294 -16.40 -2.39 -6.13
C ALA A 294 -17.12 -1.02 -6.13
N ASP A 295 -18.14 -0.83 -5.29
CA ASP A 295 -18.88 0.43 -5.18
C ASP A 295 -18.06 1.49 -4.44
N VAL A 296 -17.44 1.08 -3.33
CA VAL A 296 -16.51 1.92 -2.57
C VAL A 296 -15.36 2.37 -3.49
N TYR A 297 -14.77 1.44 -4.24
CA TYR A 297 -13.73 1.74 -5.22
C TYR A 297 -14.18 2.76 -6.27
N ARG A 298 -15.37 2.62 -6.87
CA ARG A 298 -15.86 3.56 -7.90
C ARG A 298 -15.95 4.99 -7.36
N VAL A 299 -16.43 5.17 -6.14
CA VAL A 299 -16.50 6.48 -5.48
C VAL A 299 -15.10 7.03 -5.23
N VAL A 300 -14.20 6.21 -4.69
CA VAL A 300 -12.81 6.61 -4.40
C VAL A 300 -12.07 6.97 -5.68
N ARG A 301 -12.08 6.10 -6.70
CA ARG A 301 -11.43 6.34 -7.99
C ARG A 301 -11.91 7.63 -8.64
N LYS A 302 -13.22 7.86 -8.67
CA LYS A 302 -13.77 9.11 -9.21
C LYS A 302 -13.22 10.32 -8.46
N GLY A 303 -13.32 10.31 -7.13
CA GLY A 303 -12.88 11.43 -6.31
C GLY A 303 -11.39 11.72 -6.45
N VAL A 304 -10.56 10.68 -6.39
CA VAL A 304 -9.10 10.80 -6.54
C VAL A 304 -8.75 11.32 -7.93
N SER A 305 -9.30 10.75 -9.01
CA SER A 305 -8.99 11.16 -10.38
C SER A 305 -9.53 12.55 -10.77
N ASP A 306 -10.54 13.06 -10.04
CA ASP A 306 -11.02 14.44 -10.16
C ASP A 306 -10.04 15.43 -9.49
N ASP A 307 -9.45 15.07 -8.35
CA ASP A 307 -8.56 15.93 -7.56
C ASP A 307 -7.07 15.83 -7.95
N PHE A 308 -6.61 14.68 -8.45
CA PHE A 308 -5.20 14.40 -8.74
C PHE A 308 -5.07 13.43 -9.93
N PRO A 309 -3.99 13.48 -10.74
CA PRO A 309 -3.73 12.52 -11.83
C PRO A 309 -3.39 11.09 -11.36
N GLN A 310 -3.83 10.69 -10.16
CA GLN A 310 -3.69 9.35 -9.62
C GLN A 310 -4.89 8.48 -10.04
N GLN A 311 -4.61 7.21 -10.35
CA GLN A 311 -5.62 6.24 -10.77
C GLN A 311 -5.68 5.05 -9.81
N PRO A 312 -6.52 5.11 -8.76
CA PRO A 312 -6.74 3.97 -7.88
C PRO A 312 -7.08 2.71 -8.65
N GLN A 313 -6.60 1.56 -8.17
CA GLN A 313 -6.82 0.26 -8.79
C GLN A 313 -7.54 -0.69 -7.82
N TYR A 314 -8.41 -1.53 -8.36
CA TYR A 314 -9.17 -2.53 -7.61
C TYR A 314 -9.13 -3.89 -8.31
N GLY A 315 -8.79 -4.93 -7.57
CA GLY A 315 -8.65 -6.26 -8.14
C GLY A 315 -8.54 -7.36 -7.11
N ALA A 316 -8.56 -8.59 -7.61
CA ALA A 316 -8.43 -9.81 -6.83
C ALA A 316 -6.99 -10.33 -6.83
N VAL A 317 -6.55 -10.83 -5.68
CA VAL A 317 -5.26 -11.51 -5.53
C VAL A 317 -5.49 -13.01 -5.65
N VAL A 318 -5.43 -13.50 -6.89
CA VAL A 318 -5.68 -14.91 -7.21
C VAL A 318 -4.60 -15.79 -6.60
N SER A 319 -3.35 -15.30 -6.59
CA SER A 319 -2.21 -15.98 -5.97
C SER A 319 -2.38 -16.17 -4.45
N ALA A 320 -3.21 -15.35 -3.80
CA ALA A 320 -3.58 -15.46 -2.39
C ALA A 320 -4.87 -16.28 -2.17
N GLY A 321 -5.43 -16.94 -3.19
CA GLY A 321 -6.58 -17.85 -3.08
C GLY A 321 -7.95 -17.17 -3.18
N HIS A 322 -8.07 -16.06 -3.90
CA HIS A 322 -9.37 -15.49 -4.25
C HIS A 322 -10.18 -16.46 -5.12
N GLU A 323 -11.47 -16.66 -4.81
CA GLU A 323 -12.38 -17.48 -5.60
C GLU A 323 -13.18 -16.62 -6.61
N PRO A 324 -13.36 -17.09 -7.86
CA PRO A 324 -14.09 -16.33 -8.87
C PRO A 324 -15.49 -15.88 -8.41
N GLY A 325 -15.77 -14.59 -8.57
CA GLY A 325 -17.03 -13.98 -8.13
C GLY A 325 -17.12 -13.69 -6.63
N GLY A 326 -15.99 -13.81 -5.91
CA GLY A 326 -15.84 -13.24 -4.58
C GLY A 326 -15.88 -11.72 -4.60
N GLU A 327 -16.35 -11.11 -3.50
CA GLU A 327 -16.34 -9.67 -3.30
C GLU A 327 -16.10 -9.31 -1.83
N TYR A 328 -15.79 -8.05 -1.54
CA TYR A 328 -15.70 -7.58 -0.17
C TYR A 328 -16.96 -6.83 0.23
N LEU A 329 -17.44 -7.05 1.45
CA LEU A 329 -18.62 -6.37 1.98
C LEU A 329 -18.19 -5.36 3.06
N PHE A 330 -18.40 -4.08 2.80
CA PHE A 330 -18.32 -3.02 3.79
C PHE A 330 -19.68 -2.91 4.47
N GLU A 331 -19.76 -3.34 5.73
CA GLU A 331 -21.02 -3.42 6.48
C GLU A 331 -21.01 -2.44 7.64
N ALA A 332 -21.76 -1.34 7.51
CA ALA A 332 -22.02 -0.48 8.66
C ALA A 332 -22.86 -1.23 9.70
N ARG A 333 -22.52 -1.09 10.99
CA ARG A 333 -23.40 -1.58 12.06
C ARG A 333 -24.66 -0.71 12.12
N ALA A 334 -25.82 -1.36 12.24
CA ALA A 334 -27.03 -0.65 12.65
C ALA A 334 -26.75 -0.03 14.03
N ARG A 335 -27.03 1.27 14.15
CA ARG A 335 -26.99 1.98 15.44
C ARG A 335 -28.19 1.60 16.28
#